data_AF-X0UHW4-F1
#
_entry.id   AF-X0UHW4-F1
#
_cell.length_a   1.000
_cell.length_b   1.000
_cell.length_c   1.000
_cell.angle_alpha   90.00
_cell.angle_beta   90.00
_cell.angle_gamma   90.00
#
_symmetry.space_group_name_H-M   'P 1'
#
loop_
_entity.id
_entity.type
_entity.pdbx_description
1 polymer ?
#
loop_
_entity_poly.entity_id
_entity_poly.type
_entity_poly.pdbx_seq_one_letter_code
_entity_poly.pdbx_strand_id
1 'polypeptide(L)'
;LIVNVGEDDASKIPDIESEFAARYGAEGTRVVALCGQLEMELAELSDEEALEFRRDMGLTDSGVQRVLQRTFDLMGLITFYTVVGDECRAWTVPRGTSAQHAAGKVHSDMERGFIRAEAIGWVEILACGSLAEARKKGILRTEGKGYAVQDGDVLHILFSI
;
A
#
# COMPACT_ATOMS: atom_id res chain seq x y z
N LEU A 1 -3.43 -15.88 9.69
CA LEU A 1 -3.31 -16.25 11.11
C LEU A 1 -2.66 -15.09 11.84
N ILE A 2 -3.37 -14.51 12.81
CA ILE A 2 -2.81 -13.48 13.69
C ILE A 2 -2.49 -14.16 15.01
N VAL A 3 -1.23 -14.07 15.44
CA VAL A 3 -0.75 -14.61 16.71
C VAL A 3 -0.64 -13.45 17.69
N ASN A 4 -1.55 -13.38 18.65
CA ASN A 4 -1.47 -12.40 19.72
C ASN A 4 -0.50 -12.90 20.80
N VAL A 5 0.55 -12.13 21.07
CA VAL A 5 1.56 -12.45 22.09
C VAL A 5 1.43 -11.53 23.30
N GLY A 6 1.90 -11.98 24.47
CA GLY A 6 2.02 -11.13 25.65
C GLY A 6 3.15 -10.11 25.53
N GLU A 7 3.13 -9.07 26.35
CA GLU A 7 4.15 -8.01 26.37
C GLU A 7 5.56 -8.56 26.66
N ASP A 8 5.66 -9.54 27.57
CA ASP A 8 6.92 -10.22 27.91
C ASP A 8 7.58 -10.91 26.71
N ASP A 9 6.79 -11.23 25.67
CA ASP A 9 7.24 -11.88 24.45
C ASP A 9 7.33 -10.91 23.25
N ALA A 10 7.09 -9.61 23.45
CA ALA A 10 7.13 -8.61 22.37
C ALA A 10 8.48 -8.58 21.64
N SER A 11 9.58 -8.71 22.38
CA SER A 11 10.94 -8.78 21.81
C SER A 11 11.21 -10.05 20.98
N LYS A 12 10.41 -11.11 21.18
CA LYS A 12 10.52 -12.41 20.49
C LYS A 12 9.53 -12.54 19.32
N ILE A 13 8.78 -11.50 19.01
CA ILE A 13 7.79 -11.49 17.93
C ILE A 13 8.37 -12.04 16.60
N PRO A 14 9.58 -11.66 16.15
CA PRO A 14 10.15 -12.21 14.91
C PRO A 14 10.35 -13.73 14.94
N ASP A 15 10.78 -14.28 16.09
CA ASP A 15 11.01 -15.70 16.28
C ASP A 15 9.68 -16.47 16.32
N ILE A 16 8.70 -15.96 17.07
CA ILE A 16 7.35 -16.53 17.18
C ILE A 16 6.65 -16.51 15.82
N GLU A 17 6.73 -15.40 15.08
CA GLU A 17 6.17 -15.31 13.73
C GLU A 17 6.79 -16.35 12.80
N SER A 18 8.12 -16.54 12.86
CA SER A 18 8.84 -17.51 12.06
C SER A 18 8.46 -18.96 12.41
N GLU A 19 8.35 -19.30 13.69
CA GLU A 19 7.91 -20.62 14.15
C GLU A 19 6.50 -20.94 13.65
N PHE A 20 5.55 -20.02 13.86
CA PHE A 20 4.17 -20.22 13.42
C PHE A 20 4.05 -20.21 11.90
N ALA A 21 4.84 -19.40 11.19
CA ALA A 21 4.90 -19.43 9.73
C ALA A 21 5.41 -20.78 9.20
N ALA A 22 6.41 -21.39 9.85
CA ALA A 22 6.88 -22.72 9.47
C ALA A 22 5.83 -23.82 9.71
N ARG A 23 5.03 -23.68 10.77
CA ARG A 23 4.03 -24.70 11.16
C ARG A 23 2.68 -24.56 10.46
N TYR A 24 2.24 -23.34 10.22
CA TYR A 24 0.89 -23.02 9.73
C TYR A 24 0.90 -22.27 8.40
N GLY A 25 2.07 -21.90 7.89
CA GLY A 25 2.21 -21.29 6.57
C GLY A 25 1.79 -22.26 5.48
N ALA A 26 0.89 -21.81 4.62
CA ALA A 26 0.38 -22.53 3.47
C ALA A 26 -0.02 -21.54 2.37
N GLU A 27 -0.33 -22.06 1.18
CA GLU A 27 -0.97 -21.24 0.14
C GLU A 27 -2.26 -20.61 0.70
N GLY A 28 -2.47 -19.32 0.42
CA GLY A 28 -3.60 -18.57 0.98
C GLY A 28 -3.51 -18.26 2.48
N THR A 29 -2.39 -18.56 3.15
CA THR A 29 -2.18 -18.23 4.57
C THR A 29 -0.98 -17.31 4.75
N ARG A 30 -1.17 -16.24 5.52
CA ARG A 30 -0.09 -15.40 6.06
C ARG A 30 -0.13 -15.45 7.57
N VAL A 31 1.03 -15.52 8.20
CA VAL A 31 1.19 -15.49 9.65
C VAL A 31 1.77 -14.15 10.03
N VAL A 32 1.20 -13.50 11.04
CA VAL A 32 1.72 -12.27 11.64
C VAL A 32 1.60 -12.38 13.15
N ALA A 33 2.66 -12.08 13.87
CA ALA A 33 2.63 -11.94 15.32
C ALA A 33 2.65 -10.46 15.74
N LEU A 34 1.85 -10.13 16.75
CA LEU A 34 1.83 -8.80 17.38
C LEU A 34 1.38 -8.91 18.84
N CYS A 35 1.72 -7.90 19.63
CA CYS A 35 1.17 -7.74 20.97
C CYS A 35 -0.02 -6.78 20.91
N GLY A 36 -1.24 -7.31 21.00
CA GLY A 36 -2.46 -6.51 20.83
C GLY A 36 -2.66 -5.46 21.92
N GLN A 37 -2.21 -5.74 23.15
CA GLN A 37 -2.25 -4.78 24.26
C GLN A 37 -1.31 -3.61 23.98
N LEU A 38 -0.06 -3.90 23.62
CA LEU A 38 0.92 -2.89 23.22
C LEU A 38 0.42 -2.02 22.06
N GLU A 39 -0.15 -2.60 21.01
CA GLU A 39 -0.67 -1.81 19.88
C GLU A 39 -1.85 -0.91 20.29
N MET A 40 -2.63 -1.29 21.30
CA MET A 40 -3.71 -0.46 21.84
C MET A 40 -3.15 0.75 22.59
N GLU A 41 -2.15 0.54 23.44
CA GLU A 41 -1.47 1.62 24.17
C GLU A 41 -0.76 2.58 23.20
N LEU A 42 -0.06 2.04 22.20
CA LEU A 42 0.58 2.83 21.15
C LEU A 42 -0.41 3.64 20.31
N ALA A 43 -1.66 3.20 20.18
CA ALA A 43 -2.68 3.92 19.43
C ALA A 43 -3.24 5.15 20.17
N GLU A 44 -3.01 5.25 21.48
CA GLU A 44 -3.40 6.42 22.29
C GLU A 44 -2.31 7.50 22.35
N LEU A 45 -1.10 7.17 21.92
CA LEU A 45 0.05 8.08 21.87
C LEU A 45 0.09 8.91 20.58
N SER A 46 0.86 9.99 20.59
CA SER A 46 1.24 10.66 19.34
C SER A 46 2.18 9.78 18.51
N ASP A 47 2.26 10.04 17.20
CA ASP A 47 3.13 9.27 16.28
C ASP A 47 4.61 9.29 16.70
N GLU A 48 5.08 10.41 17.26
CA GLU A 48 6.45 10.60 17.74
C GLU A 48 6.72 9.74 18.99
N GLU A 49 5.82 9.80 19.98
CA GLU A 49 5.91 9.00 21.21
C GLU A 49 5.80 7.50 20.92
N ALA A 50 4.87 7.10 20.06
CA ALA A 50 4.70 5.71 19.66
C ALA A 50 5.95 5.18 18.93
N LEU A 51 6.63 6.00 18.14
CA LEU A 51 7.86 5.63 17.46
C LEU A 51 9.02 5.44 18.43
N GLU A 52 9.17 6.34 19.41
CA GLU A 52 10.19 6.22 20.46
C GLU A 52 9.96 4.96 21.30
N PHE A 53 8.73 4.71 21.74
CA PHE A 53 8.38 3.54 22.53
C PHE A 53 8.67 2.22 21.78
N ARG A 54 8.32 2.16 20.48
CA ARG A 54 8.65 1.00 19.63
C ARG A 54 10.16 0.75 19.55
N ARG A 55 10.96 1.81 19.39
CA ARG A 55 12.43 1.70 19.34
C ARG A 55 13.01 1.17 20.63
N ASP A 56 12.51 1.63 21.78
CA ASP A 56 12.95 1.16 23.10
C ASP A 56 12.63 -0.34 23.31
N MET A 57 11.54 -0.82 22.71
CA MET A 57 11.18 -2.25 22.70
C MET A 57 11.89 -3.08 21.61
N GLY A 58 12.75 -2.47 20.78
CA GLY A 58 13.42 -3.14 19.67
C GLY A 58 12.50 -3.47 18.50
N LEU A 59 11.34 -2.82 18.40
CA LEU A 59 10.38 -2.97 17.32
C LEU A 59 10.60 -1.89 16.26
N THR A 60 10.68 -2.29 14.99
CA THR A 60 10.90 -1.36 13.87
C THR A 60 9.61 -0.83 13.26
N ASP A 61 8.54 -1.63 13.30
CA ASP A 61 7.28 -1.36 12.60
C ASP A 61 6.07 -1.67 13.49
N SER A 62 4.95 -1.01 13.26
CA SER A 62 3.68 -1.34 13.92
C SER A 62 3.20 -2.74 13.52
N GLY A 63 2.82 -3.54 14.51
CA GLY A 63 2.19 -4.84 14.30
C GLY A 63 0.90 -4.73 13.51
N VAL A 64 0.08 -3.69 13.76
CA VAL A 64 -1.14 -3.41 12.99
C VAL A 64 -0.81 -3.10 11.52
N GLN A 65 0.22 -2.30 11.26
CA GLN A 65 0.65 -2.00 9.89
C GLN A 65 1.11 -3.26 9.15
N ARG A 66 1.85 -4.16 9.82
CA ARG A 66 2.24 -5.45 9.24
C ARG A 66 1.03 -6.33 8.93
N VAL A 67 0.03 -6.39 9.81
CA VAL A 67 -1.23 -7.11 9.55
C VAL A 67 -1.91 -6.56 8.30
N LEU A 68 -2.01 -5.23 8.17
CA LEU A 68 -2.63 -4.59 7.02
C LEU A 68 -1.90 -4.94 5.71
N GLN A 69 -0.57 -4.77 5.68
CA GLN A 69 0.26 -5.10 4.52
C GLN A 69 0.09 -6.56 4.09
N ARG A 70 0.19 -7.49 5.03
CA ARG A 70 0.03 -8.93 4.76
C ARG A 70 -1.37 -9.29 4.27
N THR A 71 -2.38 -8.56 4.71
CA THR A 71 -3.76 -8.75 4.26
C THR A 71 -3.93 -8.27 2.82
N PHE A 72 -3.37 -7.11 2.46
CA PHE A 72 -3.37 -6.61 1.08
C PHE A 72 -2.62 -7.56 0.14
N ASP A 73 -1.45 -8.03 0.55
CA ASP A 73 -0.66 -9.02 -0.18
C ASP A 73 -1.46 -10.31 -0.42
N LEU A 74 -2.14 -10.80 0.64
CA LEU A 74 -2.93 -12.02 0.57
C LEU A 74 -4.13 -11.89 -0.37
N MET A 75 -4.80 -10.73 -0.34
CA MET A 75 -5.91 -10.44 -1.26
C MET A 75 -5.44 -10.12 -2.68
N GLY A 76 -4.13 -10.01 -2.91
CA GLY A 76 -3.56 -9.62 -4.19
C GLY A 76 -4.01 -8.22 -4.62
N LEU A 77 -4.20 -7.31 -3.67
CA LEU A 77 -4.60 -5.92 -3.96
C LEU A 77 -3.36 -5.05 -4.21
N ILE A 78 -3.56 -4.01 -5.00
CA ILE A 78 -2.60 -2.93 -5.21
C ILE A 78 -3.32 -1.60 -4.97
N THR A 79 -2.54 -0.57 -4.67
CA THR A 79 -3.02 0.80 -4.52
C THR A 79 -2.39 1.68 -5.59
N PHE A 80 -3.21 2.42 -6.34
CA PHE A 80 -2.75 3.48 -7.23
C PHE A 80 -3.34 4.81 -6.78
N TYR A 81 -2.80 5.91 -7.28
CA TYR A 81 -3.17 7.25 -6.89
C TYR A 81 -3.66 8.07 -8.07
N THR A 82 -4.55 9.01 -7.81
CA THR A 82 -4.91 10.06 -8.76
C THR A 82 -4.71 11.41 -8.11
N VAL A 83 -4.20 12.38 -8.88
CA VAL A 83 -4.02 13.76 -8.42
C VAL A 83 -4.90 14.68 -9.26
N VAL A 84 -5.76 15.46 -8.59
CA VAL A 84 -6.63 16.46 -9.22
C VAL A 84 -6.47 17.78 -8.47
N GLY A 85 -5.81 18.76 -9.10
CA GLY A 85 -5.38 19.97 -8.39
C GLY A 85 -4.45 19.60 -7.23
N ASP A 86 -4.81 20.02 -6.02
CA ASP A 86 -4.06 19.72 -4.79
C ASP A 86 -4.57 18.46 -4.06
N GLU A 87 -5.59 17.78 -4.62
CA GLU A 87 -6.17 16.59 -4.00
C GLU A 87 -5.50 15.32 -4.52
N CYS A 88 -4.94 14.52 -3.63
CA CYS A 88 -4.43 13.18 -3.91
C CYS A 88 -5.37 12.14 -3.29
N ARG A 89 -5.81 11.17 -4.10
CA ARG A 89 -6.64 10.05 -3.65
C ARG A 89 -5.98 8.72 -3.95
N ALA A 90 -6.08 7.81 -2.99
CA ALA A 90 -5.66 6.41 -3.12
C ALA A 90 -6.84 5.53 -3.54
N TRP A 91 -6.60 4.60 -4.45
CA TRP A 91 -7.59 3.68 -5.00
C TRP A 91 -7.05 2.27 -4.96
N THR A 92 -7.81 1.37 -4.32
CA THR A 92 -7.44 -0.05 -4.22
C THR A 92 -8.14 -0.88 -5.28
N VAL A 93 -7.38 -1.67 -6.03
CA VAL A 93 -7.86 -2.60 -7.06
C VAL A 93 -7.10 -3.93 -7.00
N PRO A 94 -7.66 -5.03 -7.52
CA PRO A 94 -6.90 -6.28 -7.68
C PRO A 94 -5.67 -6.09 -8.57
N ARG A 95 -4.59 -6.81 -8.27
CA ARG A 95 -3.39 -6.85 -9.09
C ARG A 95 -3.73 -7.33 -10.50
N GLY A 96 -3.16 -6.66 -11.50
CA GLY A 96 -3.44 -6.94 -12.91
C GLY A 96 -4.69 -6.22 -13.44
N THR A 97 -5.37 -5.40 -12.62
CA THR A 97 -6.44 -4.52 -13.13
C THR A 97 -5.90 -3.61 -14.21
N SER A 98 -6.56 -3.59 -15.36
CA SER A 98 -6.18 -2.75 -16.50
C SER A 98 -6.48 -1.26 -16.22
N ALA A 99 -5.76 -0.34 -16.86
CA ALA A 99 -5.95 1.10 -16.72
C ALA A 99 -7.41 1.55 -16.95
N GLN A 100 -8.12 0.96 -17.92
CA GLN A 100 -9.53 1.29 -18.18
C GLN A 100 -10.44 0.92 -17.00
N HIS A 101 -10.35 -0.31 -16.49
CA HIS A 101 -11.13 -0.75 -15.32
C HIS A 101 -10.71 0.00 -14.04
N ALA A 102 -9.42 0.33 -13.89
CA ALA A 102 -8.94 1.16 -12.78
C ALA A 102 -9.57 2.57 -12.84
N ALA A 103 -9.73 3.14 -14.04
CA ALA A 103 -10.47 4.39 -14.21
C ALA A 103 -11.95 4.27 -13.80
N GLY A 104 -12.58 3.11 -14.02
CA GLY A 104 -13.94 2.83 -13.55
C GLY A 104 -14.08 2.85 -12.03
N LYS A 105 -13.02 2.48 -11.30
CA LYS A 105 -12.98 2.60 -9.84
C LYS A 105 -13.00 4.06 -9.38
N VAL A 106 -12.43 4.97 -10.17
CA VAL A 106 -12.48 6.42 -9.93
C VAL A 106 -13.86 6.98 -10.26
N HIS A 107 -14.38 6.68 -11.46
CA HIS A 107 -15.73 7.04 -11.89
C HIS A 107 -16.17 6.21 -13.10
N SER A 108 -17.45 5.79 -13.15
CA SER A 108 -17.98 4.94 -14.24
C SER A 108 -17.87 5.57 -15.64
N ASP A 109 -18.00 6.90 -15.73
CA ASP A 109 -17.84 7.61 -17.01
C ASP A 109 -16.39 7.60 -17.52
N MET A 110 -15.40 7.58 -16.63
CA MET A 110 -14.00 7.51 -17.03
C MET A 110 -13.65 6.16 -17.66
N GLU A 111 -14.30 5.08 -17.22
CA GLU A 111 -14.14 3.75 -17.83
C GLU A 111 -14.72 3.70 -19.24
N ARG A 112 -15.92 4.24 -19.42
CA ARG A 112 -16.62 4.29 -20.72
C ARG A 112 -15.89 5.19 -21.71
N GLY A 113 -15.51 6.37 -21.24
CA GLY A 113 -14.85 7.41 -22.01
C GLY A 113 -13.34 7.27 -22.12
N PHE A 114 -12.74 6.19 -21.59
CA PHE A 114 -11.28 6.06 -21.47
C PHE A 114 -10.58 6.20 -22.82
N ILE A 115 -9.63 7.13 -22.90
CA ILE A 115 -8.75 7.33 -24.05
C ILE A 115 -7.38 6.72 -23.75
N ARG A 116 -6.73 7.19 -22.68
CA ARG A 116 -5.40 6.78 -22.24
C ARG A 116 -5.15 7.24 -20.80
N ALA A 117 -4.13 6.69 -20.15
CA ALA A 117 -3.66 7.16 -18.84
C ALA A 117 -2.20 7.62 -18.95
N GLU A 118 -1.87 8.73 -18.31
CA GLU A 118 -0.48 9.07 -18.01
C GLU A 118 -0.11 8.39 -16.68
N ALA A 119 0.95 7.59 -16.66
CA ALA A 119 1.35 6.77 -15.52
C ALA A 119 2.79 7.05 -15.12
N ILE A 120 3.04 7.12 -13.81
CA ILE A 120 4.36 7.29 -13.22
C ILE A 120 4.37 6.72 -11.80
N GLY A 121 5.46 6.10 -11.36
CA GLY A 121 5.58 5.64 -9.97
C GLY A 121 5.77 6.81 -9.00
N TRP A 122 5.14 6.75 -7.82
CA TRP A 122 5.31 7.80 -6.80
C TRP A 122 6.77 8.04 -6.40
N VAL A 123 7.59 6.98 -6.36
CA VAL A 123 9.04 7.07 -6.07
C VAL A 123 9.75 7.92 -7.13
N GLU A 124 9.36 7.79 -8.40
CA GLU A 124 9.94 8.55 -9.51
C GLU A 124 9.55 10.03 -9.42
N ILE A 125 8.32 10.33 -8.99
CA ILE A 125 7.88 11.71 -8.73
C ILE A 125 8.74 12.33 -7.62
N LEU A 126 8.93 11.64 -6.50
CA LEU A 126 9.76 12.13 -5.39
C LEU A 126 11.21 12.37 -5.81
N ALA A 127 11.79 11.44 -6.57
CA ALA A 127 13.14 11.60 -7.12
C ALA A 127 13.26 12.78 -8.08
N CYS A 128 12.18 13.14 -8.78
CA CYS A 128 12.14 14.31 -9.67
C CYS A 128 11.79 15.62 -8.96
N GLY A 129 11.25 15.55 -7.74
CA GLY A 129 10.75 16.69 -6.97
C GLY A 129 9.36 17.20 -7.37
N SER A 130 8.87 16.91 -8.59
CA SER A 130 7.49 17.19 -9.00
C SER A 130 7.04 16.42 -10.24
N LEU A 131 5.72 16.30 -10.42
CA LEU A 131 5.10 15.79 -11.66
C LEU A 131 5.48 16.62 -12.90
N ALA A 132 5.62 17.93 -12.75
CA ALA A 132 6.00 18.83 -13.84
C ALA A 132 7.44 18.54 -14.33
N GLU A 133 8.37 18.33 -13.40
CA GLU A 133 9.75 17.97 -13.73
C GLU A 133 9.84 16.55 -14.31
N ALA A 134 9.07 15.60 -13.77
CA ALA A 134 9.02 14.25 -14.32
C ALA A 134 8.50 14.21 -15.78
N ARG A 135 7.52 15.07 -16.10
CA ARG A 135 7.03 15.25 -17.48
C ARG A 135 8.12 15.84 -18.39
N LYS A 136 8.86 16.86 -17.94
CA LYS A 136 9.98 17.44 -18.71
C LYS A 136 11.11 16.45 -18.97
N LYS A 137 11.36 15.56 -18.01
CA LYS A 137 12.37 14.49 -18.12
C LYS A 137 11.92 13.29 -18.94
N GLY A 138 10.67 13.26 -19.40
CA GLY A 138 10.11 12.15 -20.21
C GLY A 138 9.91 10.85 -19.44
N ILE A 139 9.81 10.92 -18.11
CA ILE A 139 9.60 9.73 -17.25
C ILE A 139 8.11 9.35 -17.21
N LEU A 140 7.24 10.34 -17.42
CA LEU A 140 5.79 10.12 -17.49
C LEU A 140 5.44 9.25 -18.71
N ARG A 141 4.94 8.05 -18.45
CA ARG A 141 4.56 7.08 -19.49
C ARG A 141 3.14 7.35 -19.95
N THR A 142 2.87 7.12 -21.23
CA THR A 142 1.50 7.15 -21.77
C THR A 142 1.05 5.72 -22.03
N GLU A 143 0.03 5.30 -21.29
CA GLU A 143 -0.44 3.93 -21.23
C GLU A 143 -1.85 3.79 -21.84
N GLY A 144 -2.05 2.67 -22.55
CA GLY A 144 -3.31 2.34 -23.19
C GLY A 144 -4.29 1.62 -22.26
N LYS A 145 -5.47 1.25 -22.81
CA LYS A 145 -6.54 0.56 -22.07
C LYS A 145 -6.08 -0.69 -21.33
N GLY A 146 -5.20 -1.48 -21.95
CA GLY A 146 -4.72 -2.77 -21.46
C GLY A 146 -3.53 -2.72 -20.51
N TYR A 147 -3.00 -1.53 -20.18
CA TYR A 147 -1.90 -1.43 -19.22
C TYR A 147 -2.32 -1.97 -17.86
N ALA A 148 -1.59 -2.95 -17.33
CA ALA A 148 -1.81 -3.45 -15.99
C ALA A 148 -1.25 -2.43 -14.99
N VAL A 149 -2.13 -1.80 -14.22
CA VAL A 149 -1.74 -0.81 -13.21
C VAL A 149 -0.83 -1.47 -12.19
N GLN A 150 0.24 -0.77 -11.80
CA GLN A 150 1.20 -1.23 -10.81
C GLN A 150 0.92 -0.59 -9.46
N ASP A 151 1.36 -1.27 -8.40
CA ASP A 151 1.28 -0.74 -7.05
C ASP A 151 2.13 0.53 -6.94
N GLY A 152 1.55 1.59 -6.39
CA GLY A 152 2.19 2.89 -6.29
C GLY A 152 2.16 3.75 -7.56
N ASP A 153 1.49 3.32 -8.63
CA ASP A 153 1.30 4.17 -9.81
C ASP A 153 0.48 5.41 -9.44
N VAL A 154 0.90 6.56 -9.95
CA VAL A 154 0.12 7.79 -9.99
C VAL A 154 -0.40 7.95 -11.41
N LEU A 155 -1.72 7.89 -11.55
CA LEU A 155 -2.41 7.93 -12.83
C LEU A 155 -3.13 9.26 -13.03
N HIS A 156 -2.93 9.85 -14.20
CA HIS A 156 -3.78 10.92 -14.72
C HIS A 156 -4.56 10.39 -15.92
N ILE A 157 -5.87 10.26 -15.77
CA ILE A 157 -6.74 9.59 -16.73
C ILE A 157 -7.31 10.61 -17.71
N LEU A 158 -7.08 10.39 -19.01
CA LEU A 158 -7.71 11.17 -20.07
C LEU A 158 -8.91 10.40 -20.62
N PHE A 159 -10.07 11.05 -20.61
CA PHE A 159 -11.34 10.48 -21.06
C PHE A 159 -12.17 11.53 -21.80
N SER A 160 -13.12 11.08 -22.63
CA SER A 160 -14.15 11.92 -23.26
C SER A 160 -15.52 11.30 -23.05
N ILE A 161 -16.50 12.14 -22.75
CA ILE A 161 -17.92 11.78 -22.64
C ILE A 161 -18.59 11.93 -24.01
#